data_AF-A0A951MIW4-F1
#
_entry.id   AF-A0A951MIW4-F1
#
_cell.length_a   1.000
_cell.length_b   1.000
_cell.length_c   1.000
_cell.angle_alpha   90.00
_cell.angle_beta   90.00
_cell.angle_gamma   90.00
#
_symmetry.space_group_name_H-M   'P 1'
#
loop_
_entity.id
_entity.type
_entity.pdbx_description
1 polymer ?
#
loop_
_entity_poly.entity_id
_entity_poly.type
_entity_poly.pdbx_seq_one_letter_code
_entity_poly.pdbx_strand_id
1 'polypeptide(L)'
;GALALAAADTAAARQASLDALASGPRTPAGGRAADRLLRVGGLDAATAAGAAEALSRTGERARALEAYDLHARLVGGVEAMAPEARLARARLLAATDRRQDEAVTEFRALSTHEDERVGAVALDQWARLRRSQGRTGDEATLRGWLLERYPTSPEAADVVFFRGDAAHDRNEYPEALRQYEALVDMAPSQSRAGLARMRAGMIHILHDRPREAVDVFEGYLRDFPDGRRWEEAAYWAAHGRLLLGDSAAARDHLARIREENPFSYYAVRGAERVGEAFSLDLPAGPEPIMAPWVGEGLRRLDLLDAAGLEEGSAAEVERLVARSRGDRDAMLRLAEELVVRGHTIPGINLVWELRSDGEPWTLRLARAAYPFPFREAVLREAEEWGADPWWVVAIIRQESAFDPDIRSSAGAVGLMQVMPETGRQVARAVGPESFRPEALEEPDVNLHLGTHYFVENLQRFGGVVPLVLSAYNAGPHRADAWRRFPEARDWLEFTERIPFGETRDYVKQVTRNRALYQELWRDVPRRDVSF
;
A
#
# COMPACT_ATOMS: atom_id res chain seq x y z
N GLY A 1 -33.23 -12.68 -7.93
CA GLY A 1 -32.49 -12.23 -9.14
C GLY A 1 -32.21 -13.38 -10.10
N ALA A 2 -31.09 -14.09 -9.92
CA ALA A 2 -30.66 -15.16 -10.85
C ALA A 2 -31.69 -16.29 -10.99
N LEU A 3 -32.27 -16.76 -9.88
CA LEU A 3 -33.30 -17.81 -9.88
C LEU A 3 -34.55 -17.40 -10.65
N ALA A 4 -35.00 -16.15 -10.51
CA ALA A 4 -36.16 -15.63 -11.26
C ALA A 4 -35.88 -15.60 -12.77
N LEU A 5 -34.67 -15.21 -13.18
CA LEU A 5 -34.28 -15.22 -14.59
C LEU A 5 -34.23 -16.66 -15.15
N ALA A 6 -33.72 -17.61 -14.37
CA ALA A 6 -33.71 -19.03 -14.74
C ALA A 6 -35.13 -19.61 -14.88
N ALA A 7 -36.10 -19.06 -14.13
CA ALA A 7 -37.53 -19.39 -14.25
C ALA A 7 -38.27 -18.57 -15.33
N ALA A 8 -37.55 -17.81 -16.15
CA ALA A 8 -38.10 -16.87 -17.15
C ALA A 8 -39.02 -15.76 -16.58
N ASP A 9 -38.97 -15.51 -15.27
CA ASP A 9 -39.65 -14.39 -14.62
C ASP A 9 -38.77 -13.14 -14.67
N THR A 10 -38.90 -12.40 -15.77
CA THR A 10 -38.11 -11.19 -16.03
C THR A 10 -38.50 -10.03 -15.12
N ALA A 11 -39.74 -9.97 -14.64
CA ALA A 11 -40.22 -8.91 -13.75
C ALA A 11 -39.61 -9.05 -12.35
N ALA A 12 -39.67 -10.25 -11.76
CA ALA A 12 -39.06 -10.52 -10.46
C ALA A 12 -37.53 -10.47 -10.54
N ALA A 13 -36.94 -10.90 -11.66
CA ALA A 13 -35.50 -10.76 -11.89
C ALA A 13 -35.06 -9.30 -11.93
N ARG A 14 -35.84 -8.42 -12.57
CA ARG A 14 -35.60 -6.97 -12.63
C ARG A 14 -35.69 -6.36 -11.24
N GLN A 15 -36.81 -6.55 -10.52
CA GLN A 15 -37.01 -5.95 -9.21
C GLN A 15 -35.90 -6.32 -8.23
N ALA A 16 -35.60 -7.62 -8.09
CA ALA A 16 -34.53 -8.07 -7.19
C ALA A 16 -33.13 -7.54 -7.57
N SER A 17 -32.91 -7.20 -8.86
CA SER A 17 -31.64 -6.62 -9.30
C SER A 17 -31.60 -5.11 -9.08
N LEU A 18 -32.74 -4.41 -9.15
CA LEU A 18 -32.85 -3.01 -8.72
C LEU A 18 -32.55 -2.88 -7.23
N ASP A 19 -33.14 -3.73 -6.40
CA ASP A 19 -32.93 -3.71 -4.94
C ASP A 19 -31.46 -3.97 -4.58
N ALA A 20 -30.82 -4.93 -5.26
CA ALA A 20 -29.39 -5.23 -5.09
C ALA A 20 -28.49 -4.07 -5.55
N LEU A 21 -28.85 -3.42 -6.67
CA LEU A 21 -28.11 -2.26 -7.16
C LEU A 21 -28.27 -1.05 -6.23
N ALA A 22 -29.46 -0.83 -5.66
CA ALA A 22 -29.73 0.26 -4.73
C ALA A 22 -29.02 0.07 -3.38
N SER A 23 -28.98 -1.17 -2.86
CA SER A 23 -28.36 -1.50 -1.57
C SER A 23 -26.84 -1.54 -1.61
N GLY A 24 -26.24 -1.90 -2.76
CA GLY A 24 -24.80 -2.06 -2.87
C GLY A 24 -24.27 -1.83 -4.28
N PRO A 25 -24.43 -0.63 -4.87
CA PRO A 25 -24.05 -0.36 -6.27
C PRO A 25 -22.55 -0.51 -6.52
N ARG A 26 -21.75 -0.45 -5.45
CA ARG A 26 -20.29 -0.52 -5.49
C ARG A 26 -19.73 -1.90 -5.12
N THR A 27 -20.59 -2.91 -4.99
CA THR A 27 -20.20 -4.27 -4.60
C THR A 27 -20.14 -5.20 -5.81
N PRO A 28 -19.41 -6.34 -5.74
CA PRO A 28 -19.49 -7.39 -6.76
C PRO A 28 -20.92 -7.87 -7.02
N ALA A 29 -21.77 -7.90 -5.98
CA ALA A 29 -23.19 -8.21 -6.11
C ALA A 29 -23.94 -7.15 -6.93
N GLY A 30 -23.63 -5.86 -6.71
CA GLY A 30 -24.14 -4.73 -7.49
C GLY A 30 -23.76 -4.82 -8.97
N GLY A 31 -22.50 -5.14 -9.28
CA GLY A 31 -22.06 -5.35 -10.67
C GLY A 31 -22.80 -6.51 -11.37
N ARG A 32 -22.97 -7.65 -10.69
CA ARG A 32 -23.78 -8.77 -11.22
C ARG A 32 -25.25 -8.40 -11.39
N ALA A 33 -25.80 -7.57 -10.50
CA ALA A 33 -27.16 -7.07 -10.62
C ALA A 33 -27.32 -6.12 -11.82
N ALA A 34 -26.37 -5.21 -12.02
CA ALA A 34 -26.31 -4.32 -13.17
C ALA A 34 -26.21 -5.08 -14.50
N ASP A 35 -25.35 -6.10 -14.60
CA ASP A 35 -25.27 -6.95 -15.79
C ASP A 35 -26.62 -7.63 -16.10
N ARG A 36 -27.28 -8.14 -15.06
CA ARG A 36 -28.60 -8.76 -15.21
C ARG A 36 -29.64 -7.77 -15.70
N LEU A 37 -29.65 -6.56 -15.16
CA LEU A 37 -30.58 -5.50 -15.56
C LEU A 37 -30.41 -5.13 -17.05
N LEU A 38 -29.18 -5.05 -17.56
CA LEU A 38 -28.92 -4.82 -18.97
C LEU A 38 -29.49 -5.94 -19.86
N ARG A 39 -29.37 -7.22 -19.44
CA ARG A 39 -29.92 -8.35 -20.19
C ARG A 39 -31.45 -8.36 -20.22
N VAL A 40 -32.09 -7.97 -19.10
CA VAL A 40 -33.55 -7.96 -18.97
C VAL A 40 -34.17 -6.75 -19.68
N GLY A 41 -33.44 -5.64 -19.81
CA GLY A 41 -33.90 -4.43 -20.49
C GLY A 41 -35.06 -3.71 -19.79
N GLY A 42 -35.58 -2.67 -20.45
CA GLY A 42 -36.64 -1.80 -19.91
C GLY A 42 -36.14 -0.87 -18.80
N LEU A 43 -34.88 -0.42 -18.92
CA LEU A 43 -34.22 0.49 -18.01
C LEU A 43 -34.63 1.94 -18.29
N ASP A 44 -34.86 2.72 -17.24
CA ASP A 44 -34.90 4.18 -17.34
C ASP A 44 -33.48 4.77 -17.33
N ALA A 45 -33.37 6.08 -17.59
CA ALA A 45 -32.09 6.76 -17.69
C ALA A 45 -31.27 6.68 -16.38
N ALA A 46 -31.93 6.82 -15.23
CA ALA A 46 -31.28 6.81 -13.92
C ALA A 46 -30.69 5.42 -13.60
N THR A 47 -31.45 4.37 -13.87
CA THR A 47 -31.01 2.99 -13.64
C THR A 47 -29.90 2.61 -14.63
N ALA A 48 -29.98 3.05 -15.88
CA ALA A 48 -28.90 2.83 -16.86
C ALA A 48 -27.58 3.50 -16.42
N ALA A 49 -27.63 4.71 -15.87
CA ALA A 49 -26.46 5.38 -15.31
C ALA A 49 -25.89 4.63 -14.10
N GLY A 50 -26.75 4.24 -13.14
CA GLY A 50 -26.33 3.47 -11.97
C GLY A 50 -25.71 2.10 -12.33
N ALA A 51 -26.27 1.42 -13.33
CA ALA A 51 -25.72 0.18 -13.87
C ALA A 51 -24.34 0.40 -14.51
N ALA A 52 -24.17 1.49 -15.28
CA ALA A 52 -22.89 1.83 -15.90
C ALA A 52 -21.79 2.08 -14.86
N GLU A 53 -22.10 2.81 -13.78
CA GLU A 53 -21.16 3.06 -12.69
C GLU A 53 -20.78 1.77 -11.94
N ALA A 54 -21.76 0.92 -11.65
CA ALA A 54 -21.53 -0.36 -10.98
C ALA A 54 -20.61 -1.27 -11.79
N LEU A 55 -20.90 -1.41 -13.09
CA LEU A 55 -20.10 -2.24 -14.01
C LEU A 55 -18.70 -1.68 -14.24
N SER A 56 -18.57 -0.35 -14.30
CA SER A 56 -17.26 0.31 -14.42
C SER A 56 -16.35 -0.05 -13.24
N ARG A 57 -16.91 -0.11 -12.03
CA ARG A 57 -16.17 -0.42 -10.80
C ARG A 57 -15.80 -1.89 -10.69
N THR A 58 -16.64 -2.79 -11.19
CA THR A 58 -16.35 -4.23 -11.19
C THR A 58 -15.43 -4.68 -12.33
N GLY A 59 -14.93 -3.75 -13.17
CA GLY A 59 -14.01 -4.06 -14.26
C GLY A 59 -14.67 -4.62 -15.52
N GLU A 60 -16.00 -4.64 -15.58
CA GLU A 60 -16.81 -5.13 -16.71
C GLU A 60 -16.89 -4.08 -17.83
N ARG A 61 -15.73 -3.68 -18.38
CA ARG A 61 -15.57 -2.50 -19.24
C ARG A 61 -16.54 -2.45 -20.44
N ALA A 62 -16.70 -3.56 -21.14
CA ALA A 62 -17.57 -3.64 -22.31
C ALA A 62 -19.05 -3.43 -21.93
N ARG A 63 -19.50 -4.04 -20.82
CA ARG A 63 -20.87 -3.94 -20.32
C ARG A 63 -21.14 -2.56 -19.72
N ALA A 64 -20.17 -1.97 -19.05
CA ALA A 64 -20.23 -0.60 -18.58
C ALA A 64 -20.42 0.39 -19.74
N LEU A 65 -19.67 0.21 -20.83
CA LEU A 65 -19.79 1.06 -22.01
C LEU A 65 -21.16 0.89 -22.70
N GLU A 66 -21.68 -0.33 -22.77
CA GLU A 66 -23.05 -0.59 -23.26
C GLU A 66 -24.11 0.12 -22.41
N ALA A 67 -23.96 0.11 -21.09
CA ALA A 67 -24.85 0.83 -20.17
C ALA A 67 -24.77 2.35 -20.35
N TYR A 68 -23.58 2.92 -20.54
CA TYR A 68 -23.43 4.34 -20.85
C TYR A 68 -24.02 4.70 -22.21
N ASP A 69 -23.84 3.87 -23.23
CA ASP A 69 -24.44 4.08 -24.56
C ASP A 69 -25.97 4.00 -24.49
N LEU A 70 -26.53 3.14 -23.63
CA LEU A 70 -27.97 3.10 -23.34
C LEU A 70 -28.43 4.36 -22.61
N HIS A 71 -27.73 4.78 -21.57
CA HIS A 71 -28.04 6.00 -20.83
C HIS A 71 -28.06 7.21 -21.77
N ALA A 72 -27.04 7.38 -22.62
CA ALA A 72 -26.97 8.44 -23.63
C ALA A 72 -28.22 8.47 -24.53
N ARG A 73 -28.66 7.31 -25.03
CA ARG A 73 -29.88 7.23 -25.85
C ARG A 73 -31.14 7.65 -25.09
N LEU A 74 -31.24 7.27 -23.81
CA LEU A 74 -32.41 7.56 -22.96
C LEU A 74 -32.50 9.04 -22.56
N VAL A 75 -31.37 9.75 -22.46
CA VAL A 75 -31.34 11.19 -22.14
C VAL A 75 -31.31 12.10 -23.38
N GLY A 76 -31.35 11.51 -24.59
CA GLY A 76 -31.43 12.26 -25.85
C GLY A 76 -30.09 12.59 -26.51
N GLY A 77 -28.99 11.95 -26.11
CA GLY A 77 -27.67 12.11 -26.70
C GLY A 77 -26.54 12.09 -25.67
N VAL A 78 -25.29 12.01 -26.14
CA VAL A 78 -24.11 12.05 -25.25
C VAL A 78 -23.96 13.44 -24.64
N GLU A 79 -24.29 14.49 -25.37
CA GLU A 79 -24.22 15.89 -24.94
C GLU A 79 -25.21 16.23 -23.81
N ALA A 80 -26.30 15.47 -23.71
CA ALA A 80 -27.30 15.62 -22.65
C ALA A 80 -26.94 14.86 -21.36
N MET A 81 -25.90 14.01 -21.39
CA MET A 81 -25.39 13.34 -20.19
C MET A 81 -24.65 14.34 -19.28
N ALA A 82 -24.66 14.05 -17.97
CA ALA A 82 -23.83 14.78 -17.02
C ALA A 82 -22.33 14.71 -17.41
N PRO A 83 -21.56 15.80 -17.24
CA PRO A 83 -20.14 15.83 -17.63
C PRO A 83 -19.29 14.71 -17.02
N GLU A 84 -19.56 14.31 -15.79
CA GLU A 84 -18.88 13.22 -15.08
C GLU A 84 -19.17 11.86 -15.74
N ALA A 85 -20.42 11.64 -16.16
CA ALA A 85 -20.83 10.43 -16.87
C ALA A 85 -20.19 10.38 -18.27
N ARG A 86 -20.11 11.53 -18.96
CA ARG A 86 -19.39 11.65 -20.24
C ARG A 86 -17.91 11.34 -20.08
N LEU A 87 -17.27 11.88 -19.04
CA LEU A 87 -15.87 11.63 -18.73
C LEU A 87 -15.61 10.15 -18.41
N ALA A 88 -16.46 9.52 -17.60
CA ALA A 88 -16.37 8.10 -17.28
C ALA A 88 -16.50 7.23 -18.55
N ARG A 89 -17.48 7.54 -19.41
CA ARG A 89 -17.64 6.90 -20.72
C ARG A 89 -16.41 7.09 -21.60
N ALA A 90 -15.86 8.30 -21.69
CA ALA A 90 -14.67 8.61 -22.49
C ALA A 90 -13.43 7.80 -22.06
N ARG A 91 -13.24 7.57 -20.75
CA ARG A 91 -12.16 6.70 -20.25
C ARG A 91 -12.30 5.25 -20.70
N LEU A 92 -13.53 4.71 -20.71
CA LEU A 92 -13.79 3.36 -21.22
C LEU A 92 -13.55 3.26 -22.73
N LEU A 93 -13.96 4.28 -23.48
CA LEU A 93 -13.69 4.39 -24.92
C LEU A 93 -12.19 4.43 -25.21
N ALA A 94 -11.41 5.19 -24.43
CA ALA A 94 -9.95 5.29 -24.59
C ALA A 94 -9.24 3.95 -24.42
N ALA A 95 -9.75 3.08 -23.55
CA ALA A 95 -9.25 1.73 -23.34
C ALA A 95 -9.72 0.71 -24.40
N THR A 96 -10.53 1.13 -25.37
CA THR A 96 -11.11 0.29 -26.43
C THR A 96 -10.57 0.73 -27.79
N ASP A 97 -9.58 0.01 -28.33
CA ASP A 97 -8.82 0.44 -29.52
C ASP A 97 -9.68 0.95 -30.70
N ARG A 98 -10.79 0.26 -31.02
CA ARG A 98 -11.66 0.63 -32.15
C ARG A 98 -12.54 1.86 -31.90
N ARG A 99 -12.57 2.40 -30.67
CA ARG A 99 -13.44 3.51 -30.26
C ARG A 99 -12.67 4.70 -29.66
N GLN A 100 -11.34 4.73 -29.80
CA GLN A 100 -10.50 5.80 -29.26
C GLN A 100 -10.80 7.18 -29.87
N ASP A 101 -11.28 7.26 -31.12
CA ASP A 101 -11.66 8.53 -31.75
C ASP A 101 -12.89 9.17 -31.10
N GLU A 102 -13.85 8.36 -30.63
CA GLU A 102 -14.97 8.85 -29.81
C GLU A 102 -14.44 9.40 -28.48
N ALA A 103 -13.47 8.72 -27.85
CA ALA A 103 -12.86 9.19 -26.62
C ALA A 103 -12.19 10.56 -26.78
N VAL A 104 -11.44 10.74 -27.87
CA VAL A 104 -10.79 12.03 -28.21
C VAL A 104 -11.83 13.14 -28.37
N THR A 105 -12.95 12.85 -29.02
CA THR A 105 -14.04 13.81 -29.22
C THR A 105 -14.62 14.27 -27.89
N GLU A 106 -14.90 13.32 -27.00
CA GLU A 106 -15.41 13.62 -25.66
C GLU A 106 -14.40 14.36 -24.80
N PHE A 107 -13.13 13.92 -24.75
CA PHE A 107 -12.11 14.62 -23.98
C PHE A 107 -11.90 16.04 -24.48
N ARG A 108 -11.91 16.26 -25.80
CA ARG A 108 -11.82 17.61 -26.37
C ARG A 108 -12.98 18.48 -25.91
N ALA A 109 -14.21 17.98 -25.98
CA ALA A 109 -15.40 18.72 -25.57
C ALA A 109 -15.37 19.07 -24.06
N LEU A 110 -14.84 18.18 -23.23
CA LEU A 110 -14.77 18.36 -21.78
C LEU A 110 -13.53 19.18 -21.32
N SER A 111 -12.49 19.31 -22.16
CA SER A 111 -11.19 19.92 -21.80
C SER A 111 -11.20 21.41 -21.46
N THR A 112 -12.34 22.08 -21.64
CA THR A 112 -12.56 23.50 -21.31
C THR A 112 -13.69 23.69 -20.29
N HIS A 113 -14.13 22.61 -19.64
CA HIS A 113 -15.19 22.67 -18.63
C HIS A 113 -14.73 23.47 -17.40
N GLU A 114 -15.62 24.26 -16.79
CA GLU A 114 -15.27 25.12 -15.65
C GLU A 114 -14.91 24.32 -14.39
N ASP A 115 -15.59 23.20 -14.13
CA ASP A 115 -15.22 22.26 -13.07
C ASP A 115 -13.92 21.52 -13.41
N GLU A 116 -12.86 21.76 -12.63
CA GLU A 116 -11.56 21.09 -12.76
C GLU A 116 -11.65 19.57 -12.67
N ARG A 117 -12.59 19.02 -11.88
CA ARG A 117 -12.79 17.57 -11.74
C ARG A 117 -13.23 16.90 -13.04
N VAL A 118 -13.68 17.71 -13.99
CA VAL A 118 -14.03 17.30 -15.34
C VAL A 118 -12.95 17.76 -16.32
N GLY A 119 -12.65 19.06 -16.36
CA GLY A 119 -11.79 19.67 -17.37
C GLY A 119 -10.32 19.26 -17.28
N ALA A 120 -9.71 19.36 -16.09
CA ALA A 120 -8.33 18.93 -15.88
C ALA A 120 -8.17 17.42 -16.10
N VAL A 121 -9.13 16.64 -15.58
CA VAL A 121 -9.09 15.20 -15.76
C VAL A 121 -9.27 14.79 -17.22
N ALA A 122 -10.12 15.47 -17.99
CA ALA A 122 -10.27 15.23 -19.43
C ALA A 122 -8.95 15.49 -20.17
N LEU A 123 -8.24 16.58 -19.87
CA LEU A 123 -6.94 16.89 -20.46
C LEU A 123 -5.87 15.85 -20.10
N ASP A 124 -5.77 15.43 -18.84
CA ASP A 124 -4.83 14.41 -18.40
C ASP A 124 -5.10 13.06 -19.07
N GLN A 125 -6.35 12.60 -19.08
CA GLN A 125 -6.72 11.33 -19.72
C GLN A 125 -6.49 11.37 -21.23
N TRP A 126 -6.74 12.51 -21.88
CA TRP A 126 -6.43 12.69 -23.29
C TRP A 126 -4.92 12.65 -23.54
N ALA A 127 -4.11 13.31 -22.70
CA ALA A 127 -2.66 13.28 -22.81
C ALA A 127 -2.11 11.85 -22.66
N ARG A 128 -2.64 11.06 -21.72
CA ARG A 128 -2.28 9.63 -21.54
C ARG A 128 -2.63 8.78 -22.75
N LEU A 129 -3.81 9.00 -23.35
CA LEU A 129 -4.19 8.32 -24.60
C LEU A 129 -3.25 8.69 -25.76
N ARG A 130 -2.86 9.96 -25.89
CA ARG A 130 -1.89 10.37 -26.93
C ARG A 130 -0.52 9.75 -26.70
N ARG A 131 -0.08 9.64 -25.45
CA ARG A 131 1.16 8.94 -25.10
C ARG A 131 1.13 7.47 -25.48
N SER A 132 0.05 6.74 -25.19
CA SER A 132 -0.06 5.31 -25.54
C SER A 132 -0.07 5.07 -27.05
N GLN A 133 -0.51 6.07 -27.83
CA GLN A 133 -0.45 6.08 -29.29
C GLN A 133 0.92 6.52 -29.85
N GLY A 134 1.92 6.80 -29.00
CA GLY A 134 3.24 7.32 -29.40
C GLY A 134 3.24 8.78 -29.85
N ARG A 135 2.14 9.51 -29.65
CA ARG A 135 1.96 10.91 -30.06
C ARG A 135 2.45 11.88 -28.97
N THR A 136 3.76 11.85 -28.69
CA THR A 136 4.39 12.61 -27.61
C THR A 136 4.29 14.13 -27.78
N GLY A 137 4.25 14.64 -29.02
CA GLY A 137 4.02 16.06 -29.30
C GLY A 137 2.65 16.53 -28.81
N ASP A 138 1.60 15.77 -29.12
CA ASP A 138 0.24 16.08 -28.67
C ASP A 138 0.11 15.96 -27.16
N GLU A 139 0.75 14.95 -26.55
CA GLU A 139 0.82 14.83 -25.09
C GLU A 139 1.40 16.09 -24.46
N ALA A 140 2.52 16.60 -24.98
CA ALA A 140 3.17 17.79 -24.46
C ALA A 140 2.27 19.03 -24.58
N THR A 141 1.57 19.21 -25.71
CA THR A 141 0.61 20.30 -25.92
C THR A 141 -0.54 20.22 -24.91
N LEU A 142 -1.14 19.03 -24.74
CA LEU A 142 -2.27 18.84 -23.82
C LEU A 142 -1.88 19.09 -22.36
N ARG A 143 -0.70 18.64 -21.94
CA ARG A 143 -0.14 18.96 -20.61
C ARG A 143 0.14 20.45 -20.46
N GLY A 144 0.55 21.14 -21.53
CA GLY A 144 0.69 22.60 -21.54
C GLY A 144 -0.64 23.30 -21.24
N TRP A 145 -1.71 22.92 -21.94
CA TRP A 145 -3.05 23.46 -21.69
C TRP A 145 -3.57 23.13 -20.29
N LEU A 146 -3.25 21.95 -19.76
CA LEU A 146 -3.60 21.58 -18.38
C LEU A 146 -2.98 22.54 -17.36
N LEU A 147 -1.68 22.81 -17.50
CA LEU A 147 -0.97 23.75 -16.63
C LEU A 147 -1.47 25.20 -16.78
N GLU A 148 -1.86 25.59 -17.99
CA GLU A 148 -2.36 26.94 -18.26
C GLU A 148 -3.78 27.16 -17.71
N ARG A 149 -4.68 26.20 -17.92
CA ARG A 149 -6.11 26.34 -17.60
C ARG A 149 -6.48 25.92 -16.19
N TYR A 150 -5.80 24.90 -15.65
CA TYR A 150 -6.11 24.31 -14.35
C TYR A 150 -4.83 24.18 -13.49
N PRO A 151 -4.07 25.26 -13.27
CA PRO A 151 -2.77 25.21 -12.60
C PRO A 151 -2.86 24.62 -11.19
N THR A 152 -3.96 24.79 -10.47
CA THR A 152 -4.12 24.28 -9.10
C THR A 152 -4.73 22.88 -9.02
N SER A 153 -4.98 22.23 -10.16
CA SER A 153 -5.59 20.89 -10.17
C SER A 153 -4.59 19.80 -9.72
N PRO A 154 -5.07 18.67 -9.18
CA PRO A 154 -4.21 17.52 -8.89
C PRO A 154 -3.45 17.00 -10.11
N GLU A 155 -4.06 17.03 -11.28
CA GLU A 155 -3.45 16.59 -12.54
C GLU A 155 -2.30 17.52 -12.96
N ALA A 156 -2.47 18.84 -12.82
CA ALA A 156 -1.41 19.81 -13.08
C ALA A 156 -0.22 19.62 -12.10
N ALA A 157 -0.53 19.42 -10.82
CA ALA A 157 0.48 19.14 -9.80
C ALA A 157 1.29 17.87 -10.12
N ASP A 158 0.63 16.81 -10.58
CA ASP A 158 1.29 15.58 -11.06
C ASP A 158 2.25 15.87 -12.22
N VAL A 159 1.86 16.69 -13.21
CA VAL A 159 2.73 17.03 -14.34
C VAL A 159 4.01 17.74 -13.88
N VAL A 160 3.90 18.74 -13.02
CA VAL A 160 5.07 19.49 -12.51
C VAL A 160 5.94 18.60 -11.63
N PHE A 161 5.33 17.80 -10.76
CA PHE A 161 6.05 16.85 -9.93
C PHE A 161 6.88 15.88 -10.77
N PHE A 162 6.29 15.26 -11.80
CA PHE A 162 7.00 14.30 -12.65
C PHE A 162 8.07 14.94 -13.54
N ARG A 163 7.98 16.24 -13.85
CA ARG A 163 9.08 16.98 -14.49
C ARG A 163 10.27 17.08 -13.53
N GLY A 164 10.01 17.41 -12.27
CA GLY A 164 11.02 17.45 -11.20
C GLY A 164 11.68 16.09 -10.97
N ASP A 165 10.88 15.03 -10.79
CA ASP A 165 11.38 13.66 -10.60
C ASP A 165 12.22 13.21 -11.81
N ALA A 166 11.78 13.49 -13.04
CA ALA A 166 12.55 13.12 -14.23
C ALA A 166 13.88 13.87 -14.34
N ALA A 167 13.93 15.15 -13.92
CA ALA A 167 15.18 15.90 -13.83
C ALA A 167 16.09 15.33 -12.71
N HIS A 168 15.52 14.98 -11.55
CA HIS A 168 16.25 14.34 -10.44
C HIS A 168 16.83 12.99 -10.88
N ASP A 169 16.08 12.17 -11.62
CA ASP A 169 16.55 10.90 -12.18
C ASP A 169 17.72 11.05 -13.15
N ARG A 170 17.82 12.19 -13.84
CA ARG A 170 18.97 12.55 -14.69
C ARG A 170 20.08 13.29 -13.95
N ASN A 171 19.96 13.47 -12.63
CA ASN A 171 20.84 14.27 -11.78
C ASN A 171 20.91 15.76 -12.17
N GLU A 172 19.87 16.28 -12.83
CA GLU A 172 19.71 17.70 -13.19
C GLU A 172 19.14 18.48 -11.99
N TYR A 173 19.84 18.45 -10.84
CA TYR A 173 19.33 18.96 -9.56
C TYR A 173 18.81 20.41 -9.58
N PRO A 174 19.45 21.38 -10.29
CA PRO A 174 18.91 22.73 -10.38
C PRO A 174 17.55 22.80 -11.08
N GLU A 175 17.31 21.96 -12.10
CA GLU A 175 16.00 21.89 -12.74
C GLU A 175 14.98 21.16 -11.86
N ALA A 176 15.40 20.08 -11.20
CA ALA A 176 14.55 19.37 -10.25
C ALA A 176 14.04 20.29 -9.14
N LEU A 177 14.94 21.05 -8.49
CA LEU A 177 14.60 22.02 -7.46
C LEU A 177 13.63 23.10 -7.99
N ARG A 178 13.87 23.67 -9.18
CA ARG A 178 12.95 24.63 -9.80
C ARG A 178 11.53 24.08 -9.97
N GLN A 179 11.40 22.83 -10.42
CA GLN A 179 10.09 22.20 -10.60
C GLN A 179 9.42 21.91 -9.25
N TYR A 180 10.16 21.46 -8.24
CA TYR A 180 9.62 21.24 -6.91
C TYR A 180 9.18 22.55 -6.22
N GLU A 181 9.96 23.62 -6.35
CA GLU A 181 9.62 24.96 -5.86
C GLU A 181 8.36 25.48 -6.57
N ALA A 182 8.31 25.41 -7.90
CA ALA A 182 7.12 25.82 -8.67
C ALA A 182 5.86 25.05 -8.25
N LEU A 183 5.99 23.76 -7.96
CA LEU A 183 4.88 22.93 -7.46
C LEU A 183 4.43 23.35 -6.06
N VAL A 184 5.38 23.67 -5.18
CA VAL A 184 5.08 24.18 -3.84
C VAL A 184 4.34 25.52 -3.92
N ASP A 185 4.75 26.41 -4.82
CA ASP A 185 4.12 27.72 -4.99
C ASP A 185 2.71 27.62 -5.61
N MET A 186 2.54 26.76 -6.62
CA MET A 186 1.26 26.64 -7.33
C MET A 186 0.20 25.87 -6.53
N ALA A 187 0.60 24.92 -5.67
CA ALA A 187 -0.33 24.00 -5.01
C ALA A 187 0.13 23.63 -3.57
N PRO A 188 0.33 24.62 -2.68
CA PRO A 188 1.05 24.43 -1.41
C PRO A 188 0.39 23.43 -0.45
N SER A 189 -0.92 23.24 -0.52
CA SER A 189 -1.69 22.31 0.32
C SER A 189 -1.86 20.91 -0.28
N GLN A 190 -1.38 20.66 -1.49
CA GLN A 190 -1.53 19.36 -2.13
C GLN A 190 -0.48 18.34 -1.65
N SER A 191 -0.87 17.06 -1.63
CA SER A 191 0.04 15.97 -1.24
C SER A 191 1.31 15.89 -2.10
N ARG A 192 1.22 16.30 -3.38
CA ARG A 192 2.37 16.37 -4.29
C ARG A 192 3.36 17.47 -3.92
N ALA A 193 2.90 18.65 -3.51
CA ALA A 193 3.78 19.69 -2.97
C ALA A 193 4.50 19.20 -1.70
N GLY A 194 3.79 18.48 -0.83
CA GLY A 194 4.40 17.83 0.32
C GLY A 194 5.51 16.83 -0.05
N LEU A 195 5.31 16.00 -1.07
CA LEU A 195 6.36 15.08 -1.56
C LEU A 195 7.51 15.82 -2.25
N ALA A 196 7.22 16.89 -2.99
CA ALA A 196 8.22 17.74 -3.63
C ALA A 196 9.16 18.38 -2.60
N ARG A 197 8.63 18.82 -1.44
CA ARG A 197 9.46 19.28 -0.31
C ARG A 197 10.41 18.20 0.18
N MET A 198 9.95 16.96 0.32
CA MET A 198 10.84 15.87 0.74
C MET A 198 11.96 15.66 -0.29
N ARG A 199 11.62 15.66 -1.58
CA ARG A 199 12.62 15.53 -2.67
C ARG A 199 13.62 16.70 -2.66
N ALA A 200 13.14 17.93 -2.56
CA ALA A 200 13.98 19.12 -2.51
C ALA A 200 14.91 19.13 -1.28
N GLY A 201 14.38 18.87 -0.09
CA GLY A 201 15.16 18.78 1.15
C GLY A 201 16.27 17.73 1.06
N MET A 202 15.97 16.55 0.50
CA MET A 202 16.98 15.51 0.28
C MET A 202 18.05 15.92 -0.74
N ILE A 203 17.69 16.64 -1.80
CA ILE A 203 18.68 17.20 -2.74
C ILE A 203 19.60 18.20 -2.02
N HIS A 204 19.08 19.01 -1.10
CA HIS A 204 19.90 19.93 -0.31
C HIS A 204 20.86 19.19 0.62
N ILE A 205 20.42 18.12 1.30
CA ILE A 205 21.30 17.25 2.10
C ILE A 205 22.41 16.64 1.23
N LEU A 206 22.06 16.09 0.07
CA LEU A 206 23.02 15.49 -0.88
C LEU A 206 24.12 16.47 -1.32
N HIS A 207 23.80 17.77 -1.38
CA HIS A 207 24.72 18.83 -1.81
C HIS A 207 25.32 19.61 -0.64
N ASP A 208 25.31 19.04 0.57
CA ASP A 208 25.89 19.61 1.78
C ASP A 208 25.37 21.03 2.08
N ARG A 209 24.06 21.25 1.84
CA ARG A 209 23.31 22.48 2.11
C ARG A 209 22.28 22.25 3.25
N PRO A 210 22.74 21.99 4.49
CA PRO A 210 21.85 21.58 5.57
C PRO A 210 20.91 22.69 6.04
N ARG A 211 21.26 23.98 5.86
CA ARG A 211 20.36 25.09 6.24
C ARG A 211 19.13 25.12 5.34
N GLU A 212 19.33 25.07 4.03
CA GLU A 212 18.26 25.02 3.04
C GLU A 212 17.41 23.75 3.20
N ALA A 213 18.03 22.62 3.52
CA ALA A 213 17.30 21.39 3.82
C ALA A 213 16.37 21.57 5.04
N VAL A 214 16.89 22.11 6.16
CA VAL A 214 16.09 22.36 7.37
C VAL A 214 14.93 23.31 7.06
N ASP A 215 15.17 24.39 6.31
CA ASP A 215 14.13 25.35 5.94
C ASP A 215 12.98 24.68 5.15
N VAL A 216 13.32 23.77 4.22
CA VAL A 216 12.34 23.01 3.45
C VAL A 216 11.53 22.03 4.32
N PHE A 217 12.20 21.28 5.20
CA PHE A 217 11.52 20.32 6.08
C PHE A 217 10.66 21.00 7.14
N GLU A 218 11.13 22.10 7.73
CA GLU A 218 10.34 22.93 8.65
C GLU A 218 9.16 23.61 7.95
N GLY A 219 9.36 24.02 6.69
CA GLY A 219 8.27 24.49 5.84
C GLY A 219 7.19 23.41 5.64
N TYR A 220 7.58 22.15 5.48
CA TYR A 220 6.61 21.04 5.45
C TYR A 220 5.84 20.93 6.77
N LEU A 221 6.53 20.92 7.92
CA LEU A 221 5.91 20.78 9.24
C LEU A 221 4.92 21.90 9.56
N ARG A 222 5.18 23.11 9.04
CA ARG A 222 4.29 24.28 9.18
C ARG A 222 3.04 24.18 8.31
N ASP A 223 3.21 23.78 7.06
CA ASP A 223 2.12 23.78 6.07
C ASP A 223 1.28 22.50 6.13
N PHE A 224 1.85 21.43 6.67
CA PHE A 224 1.23 20.11 6.82
C PHE A 224 1.40 19.56 8.24
N PRO A 225 0.83 20.22 9.28
CA PRO A 225 1.01 19.80 10.67
C PRO A 225 0.52 18.36 10.92
N ASP A 226 -0.55 17.94 10.23
CA ASP A 226 -1.10 16.58 10.26
C ASP A 226 -0.78 15.79 8.97
N GLY A 227 0.25 16.22 8.23
CA GLY A 227 0.62 15.63 6.95
C GLY A 227 1.18 14.23 7.10
N ARG A 228 0.87 13.33 6.15
CA ARG A 228 1.35 11.93 6.16
C ARG A 228 2.89 11.74 6.20
N ARG A 229 3.68 12.80 6.02
CA ARG A 229 5.14 12.78 6.04
C ARG A 229 5.73 13.63 7.17
N TRP A 230 4.95 13.98 8.19
CA TRP A 230 5.43 14.79 9.29
C TRP A 230 6.61 14.11 10.02
N GLU A 231 6.60 12.78 10.17
CA GLU A 231 7.70 12.03 10.77
C GLU A 231 8.97 12.08 9.91
N GLU A 232 8.82 11.94 8.58
CA GLU A 232 9.92 12.06 7.61
C GLU A 232 10.52 13.46 7.67
N ALA A 233 9.69 14.50 7.61
CA ALA A 233 10.12 15.88 7.68
C ALA A 233 10.79 16.21 9.02
N ALA A 234 10.21 15.80 10.14
CA ALA A 234 10.78 16.02 11.47
C ALA A 234 12.13 15.32 11.64
N TYR A 235 12.25 14.08 11.16
CA TYR A 235 13.51 13.33 11.23
C TYR A 235 14.60 13.97 10.38
N TRP A 236 14.28 14.38 9.15
CA TRP A 236 15.26 15.00 8.27
C TRP A 236 15.59 16.45 8.65
N ALA A 237 14.64 17.19 9.25
CA ALA A 237 14.93 18.46 9.93
C ALA A 237 15.92 18.25 11.08
N ALA A 238 15.71 17.22 11.91
CA ALA A 238 16.65 16.87 12.97
C ALA A 238 18.04 16.51 12.42
N HIS A 239 18.10 15.74 11.33
CA HIS A 239 19.36 15.42 10.66
C HIS A 239 20.10 16.67 10.18
N GLY A 240 19.41 17.57 9.46
CA GLY A 240 20.00 18.83 9.00
C GLY A 240 20.47 19.71 10.17
N ARG A 241 19.72 19.75 11.28
CA ARG A 241 20.11 20.47 12.50
C ARG A 241 21.37 19.90 13.16
N LEU A 242 21.52 18.58 13.19
CA LEU A 242 22.76 17.95 13.66
C LEU A 242 23.97 18.34 12.80
N LEU A 243 23.82 18.40 11.48
CA LEU A 243 24.86 18.88 10.57
C LEU A 243 25.22 20.36 10.81
N LEU A 244 24.27 21.16 11.28
CA LEU A 244 24.48 22.56 11.68
C LEU A 244 25.01 22.72 13.12
N GLY A 245 25.15 21.63 13.88
CA GLY A 245 25.57 21.63 15.28
C GLY A 245 24.45 21.94 16.29
N ASP A 246 23.20 22.10 15.86
CA ASP A 246 22.05 22.36 16.73
C ASP A 246 21.46 21.05 17.29
N SER A 247 22.19 20.46 18.23
CA SER A 247 21.80 19.18 18.83
C SER A 247 20.58 19.29 19.73
N ALA A 248 20.28 20.47 20.30
CA ALA A 248 19.12 20.63 21.17
C ALA A 248 17.84 20.54 20.33
N ALA A 249 17.75 21.36 19.29
CA ALA A 249 16.56 21.42 18.47
C ALA A 249 16.39 20.18 17.57
N ALA A 250 17.46 19.44 17.30
CA ALA A 250 17.38 18.10 16.70
C ALA A 250 16.73 17.07 17.65
N ARG A 251 17.11 17.07 18.94
CA ARG A 251 16.53 16.15 19.93
C ARG A 251 15.04 16.40 20.13
N ASP A 252 14.60 17.66 20.08
CA ASP A 252 13.18 18.01 20.23
C ASP A 252 12.31 17.34 19.13
N HIS A 253 12.75 17.37 17.88
CA HIS A 253 12.04 16.69 16.79
C HIS A 253 12.01 15.16 16.97
N LEU A 254 13.14 14.56 17.36
CA LEU A 254 13.23 13.12 17.54
C LEU A 254 12.42 12.63 18.76
N ALA A 255 12.40 13.42 19.84
CA ALA A 255 11.55 13.18 21.00
C ALA A 255 10.06 13.22 20.63
N ARG A 256 9.64 14.23 19.86
CA ARG A 256 8.27 14.34 19.35
C ARG A 256 7.85 13.11 18.52
N ILE A 257 8.71 12.63 17.62
CA ILE A 257 8.43 11.40 16.84
C ILE A 257 8.22 10.20 17.78
N ARG A 258 9.10 10.04 18.78
CA ARG A 258 9.02 8.93 19.74
C ARG A 258 7.77 9.01 20.62
N GLU A 259 7.33 10.21 21.00
CA GLU A 259 6.15 10.43 21.82
C GLU A 259 4.84 10.16 21.05
N GLU A 260 4.72 10.68 19.83
CA GLU A 260 3.49 10.53 19.03
C GLU A 260 3.38 9.14 18.39
N ASN A 261 4.50 8.56 17.94
CA ASN A 261 4.51 7.25 17.28
C ASN A 261 5.80 6.45 17.56
N PRO A 262 5.91 5.82 18.74
CA PRO A 262 7.11 5.07 19.14
C PRO A 262 7.39 3.84 18.27
N PHE A 263 6.43 3.42 17.44
CA PHE A 263 6.55 2.26 16.56
C PHE A 263 6.99 2.64 15.15
N SER A 264 7.25 3.91 14.84
CA SER A 264 7.57 4.35 13.48
C SER A 264 9.00 4.03 13.06
N TYR A 265 9.24 3.98 11.75
CA TYR A 265 10.60 3.86 11.20
C TYR A 265 11.51 4.99 11.71
N TYR A 266 10.97 6.21 11.80
CA TYR A 266 11.74 7.37 12.22
C TYR A 266 11.96 7.44 13.74
N ALA A 267 11.13 6.79 14.56
CA ALA A 267 11.41 6.60 15.98
C ALA A 267 12.65 5.71 16.18
N VAL A 268 12.72 4.58 15.45
CA VAL A 268 13.88 3.67 15.44
C VAL A 268 15.14 4.41 14.96
N ARG A 269 15.06 5.05 13.79
CA ARG A 269 16.20 5.80 13.23
C ARG A 269 16.60 7.00 14.08
N GLY A 270 15.64 7.62 14.78
CA GLY A 270 15.86 8.73 15.68
C GLY A 270 16.77 8.34 16.85
N ALA A 271 16.47 7.22 17.51
CA ALA A 271 17.30 6.69 18.60
C ALA A 271 18.75 6.42 18.12
N GLU A 272 18.90 5.71 17.00
CA GLU A 272 20.22 5.43 16.40
C GLU A 272 20.99 6.71 16.09
N ARG A 273 20.30 7.74 15.58
CA ARG A 273 20.89 9.01 15.17
C ARG A 273 21.50 9.80 16.34
N VAL A 274 20.93 9.69 17.54
CA VAL A 274 21.46 10.35 18.74
C VAL A 274 22.37 9.45 19.58
N GLY A 275 22.67 8.24 19.08
CA GLY A 275 23.51 7.26 19.78
C GLY A 275 22.81 6.56 20.95
N GLU A 276 21.47 6.55 20.95
CA GLU A 276 20.65 5.84 21.94
C GLU A 276 20.23 4.46 21.39
N ALA A 277 20.07 3.49 22.28
CA ALA A 277 19.43 2.23 21.93
C ALA A 277 17.91 2.46 21.77
N PHE A 278 17.32 1.91 20.72
CA PHE A 278 15.87 1.91 20.56
C PHE A 278 15.24 1.07 21.68
N SER A 279 14.21 1.62 22.34
CA SER A 279 13.51 0.98 23.46
C SER A 279 12.04 1.39 23.45
N LEU A 280 11.16 0.43 23.73
CA LEU A 280 9.73 0.63 23.93
C LEU A 280 9.47 0.57 25.45
N ASP A 281 9.63 1.68 26.15
CA ASP A 281 9.35 1.79 27.59
C ASP A 281 7.84 1.71 27.85
N LEU A 282 7.29 0.50 27.81
CA LEU A 282 5.86 0.22 27.88
C LEU A 282 5.52 -0.56 29.16
N PRO A 283 4.39 -0.25 29.82
CA PRO A 283 3.88 -1.07 30.92
C PRO A 283 3.45 -2.46 30.40
N ALA A 284 3.51 -3.49 31.25
CA ALA A 284 3.17 -4.86 30.87
C ALA A 284 1.75 -5.00 30.25
N GLY A 285 0.77 -4.30 30.83
CA GLY A 285 -0.63 -4.37 30.47
C GLY A 285 -1.41 -5.44 31.24
N PRO A 286 -2.74 -5.27 31.41
CA PRO A 286 -3.59 -6.23 32.13
C PRO A 286 -3.84 -7.50 31.32
N GLU A 287 -4.09 -8.62 32.01
CA GLU A 287 -4.51 -9.88 31.38
C GLU A 287 -5.99 -9.77 30.98
N PRO A 288 -6.37 -10.01 29.71
CA PRO A 288 -7.77 -9.89 29.29
C PRO A 288 -8.61 -11.06 29.80
N ILE A 289 -9.84 -10.81 30.25
CA ILE A 289 -10.75 -11.86 30.68
C ILE A 289 -11.29 -12.63 29.47
N MET A 290 -11.23 -13.96 29.53
CA MET A 290 -11.87 -14.82 28.53
C MET A 290 -13.39 -14.84 28.74
N ALA A 291 -14.13 -14.12 27.90
CA ALA A 291 -15.58 -14.21 27.90
C ALA A 291 -16.04 -15.63 27.47
N PRO A 292 -17.06 -16.24 28.11
CA PRO A 292 -17.47 -17.61 27.81
C PRO A 292 -17.82 -17.85 26.34
N TRP A 293 -18.39 -16.85 25.67
CA TRP A 293 -18.77 -16.94 24.26
C TRP A 293 -17.56 -16.92 23.32
N VAL A 294 -16.44 -16.30 23.72
CA VAL A 294 -15.18 -16.35 22.97
C VAL A 294 -14.64 -17.77 23.01
N GLY A 295 -14.55 -18.36 24.21
CA GLY A 295 -14.10 -19.75 24.36
C GLY A 295 -14.97 -20.76 23.60
N GLU A 296 -16.30 -20.60 23.62
CA GLU A 296 -17.20 -21.45 22.84
C GLU A 296 -17.04 -21.26 21.32
N GLY A 297 -16.85 -20.02 20.88
CA GLY A 297 -16.58 -19.71 19.48
C GLY A 297 -15.26 -20.31 18.99
N LEU A 298 -14.20 -20.16 19.77
CA LEU A 298 -12.89 -20.73 19.45
C LEU A 298 -12.92 -22.26 19.35
N ARG A 299 -13.67 -22.95 20.22
CA ARG A 299 -13.88 -24.41 20.09
C ARG A 299 -14.58 -24.78 18.79
N ARG A 300 -15.53 -23.96 18.34
CA ARG A 300 -16.21 -24.19 17.06
C ARG A 300 -15.26 -23.94 15.88
N LEU A 301 -14.46 -22.88 15.96
CA LEU A 301 -13.41 -22.58 14.98
C LEU A 301 -12.42 -23.75 14.88
N ASP A 302 -11.93 -24.26 16.02
CA ASP A 302 -11.02 -25.42 16.07
C ASP A 302 -11.62 -26.66 15.37
N LEU A 303 -12.93 -26.90 15.52
CA LEU A 303 -13.63 -28.00 14.83
C LEU A 303 -13.78 -27.78 13.33
N LEU A 304 -13.99 -26.53 12.89
CA LEU A 304 -14.11 -26.17 11.48
C LEU A 304 -12.76 -26.30 10.77
N ASP A 305 -11.70 -25.80 11.39
CA ASP A 305 -10.32 -25.90 10.90
C ASP A 305 -9.88 -27.36 10.82
N ALA A 306 -10.13 -28.17 11.86
CA ALA A 306 -9.82 -29.59 11.86
C ALA A 306 -10.62 -30.40 10.81
N ALA A 307 -11.78 -29.90 10.39
CA ALA A 307 -12.60 -30.50 9.33
C ALA A 307 -12.22 -30.01 7.92
N GLY A 308 -11.28 -29.06 7.79
CA GLY A 308 -10.92 -28.44 6.51
C GLY A 308 -12.04 -27.58 5.90
N LEU A 309 -12.92 -27.02 6.73
CA LEU A 309 -14.07 -26.23 6.28
C LEU A 309 -13.74 -24.74 6.23
N GLU A 310 -12.89 -24.34 5.28
CA GLU A 310 -12.35 -22.97 5.14
C GLU A 310 -13.43 -21.88 5.15
N GLU A 311 -14.50 -22.01 4.35
CA GLU A 311 -15.60 -21.04 4.32
C GLU A 311 -16.30 -20.93 5.69
N GLY A 312 -16.43 -22.05 6.40
CA GLY A 312 -17.01 -22.10 7.73
C GLY A 312 -16.11 -21.41 8.76
N SER A 313 -14.81 -21.69 8.72
CA SER A 313 -13.81 -21.05 9.58
C SER A 313 -13.79 -19.54 9.39
N ALA A 314 -13.74 -19.08 8.13
CA ALA A 314 -13.76 -17.65 7.81
C ALA A 314 -15.05 -16.97 8.34
N ALA A 315 -16.22 -17.58 8.13
CA ALA A 315 -17.48 -17.06 8.64
C ALA A 315 -17.53 -17.01 10.18
N GLU A 316 -16.94 -18.00 10.86
CA GLU A 316 -16.86 -18.03 12.32
C GLU A 316 -15.91 -16.94 12.86
N VAL A 317 -14.75 -16.73 12.23
CA VAL A 317 -13.84 -15.63 12.57
C VAL A 317 -14.53 -14.28 12.42
N GLU A 318 -15.19 -14.04 11.29
CA GLU A 318 -15.95 -12.81 11.06
C GLU A 318 -17.02 -12.58 12.13
N ARG A 319 -17.75 -13.64 12.51
CA ARG A 319 -18.77 -13.58 13.56
C ARG A 319 -18.17 -13.25 14.92
N LEU A 320 -17.03 -13.84 15.27
CA LEU A 320 -16.36 -13.60 16.54
C LEU A 320 -15.80 -12.18 16.62
N VAL A 321 -15.14 -11.72 15.55
CA VAL A 321 -14.62 -10.35 15.42
C VAL A 321 -15.76 -9.34 15.55
N ALA A 322 -16.85 -9.54 14.80
CA ALA A 322 -17.99 -8.62 14.85
C ALA A 322 -18.61 -8.57 16.25
N ARG A 323 -18.67 -9.70 16.96
CA ARG A 323 -19.23 -9.77 18.32
C ARG A 323 -18.30 -9.21 19.40
N SER A 324 -16.98 -9.24 19.21
CA SER A 324 -16.03 -8.69 20.20
C SER A 324 -16.06 -7.17 20.25
N ARG A 325 -16.44 -6.50 19.17
CA ARG A 325 -16.37 -5.03 19.06
C ARG A 325 -17.07 -4.32 20.22
N GLY A 326 -16.35 -3.37 20.80
CA GLY A 326 -16.81 -2.60 21.96
C GLY A 326 -16.52 -3.25 23.32
N ASP A 327 -15.96 -4.46 23.35
CA ASP A 327 -15.47 -5.12 24.57
C ASP A 327 -13.94 -5.31 24.49
N ARG A 328 -13.20 -4.46 25.21
CA ARG A 328 -11.73 -4.45 25.22
C ARG A 328 -11.12 -5.81 25.54
N ASP A 329 -11.65 -6.48 26.57
CA ASP A 329 -11.13 -7.77 27.03
C ASP A 329 -11.41 -8.85 25.99
N ALA A 330 -12.63 -8.88 25.44
CA ALA A 330 -12.98 -9.84 24.41
C ALA A 330 -12.18 -9.64 23.12
N MET A 331 -11.98 -8.40 22.68
CA MET A 331 -11.18 -8.09 21.48
C MET A 331 -9.72 -8.51 21.65
N LEU A 332 -9.08 -8.14 22.76
CA LEU A 332 -7.67 -8.47 22.98
C LEU A 332 -7.48 -9.98 23.16
N ARG A 333 -8.34 -10.65 23.94
CA ARG A 333 -8.26 -12.10 24.10
C ARG A 333 -8.49 -12.81 22.77
N LEU A 334 -9.52 -12.42 22.03
CA LEU A 334 -9.81 -13.02 20.73
C LEU A 334 -8.65 -12.81 19.76
N ALA A 335 -8.04 -11.62 19.74
CA ALA A 335 -6.87 -11.33 18.90
C ALA A 335 -5.70 -12.28 19.18
N GLU A 336 -5.34 -12.46 20.46
CA GLU A 336 -4.27 -13.38 20.87
C GLU A 336 -4.58 -14.83 20.47
N GLU A 337 -5.82 -15.28 20.66
CA GLU A 337 -6.26 -16.65 20.38
C GLU A 337 -6.38 -16.95 18.87
N LEU A 338 -6.74 -15.96 18.06
CA LEU A 338 -6.77 -16.08 16.60
C LEU A 338 -5.35 -16.22 16.04
N VAL A 339 -4.40 -15.42 16.53
CA VAL A 339 -2.98 -15.52 16.14
C VAL A 339 -2.41 -16.91 16.43
N VAL A 340 -2.71 -17.47 17.62
CA VAL A 340 -2.27 -18.83 17.99
C VAL A 340 -2.79 -19.91 17.03
N ARG A 341 -3.97 -19.69 16.44
CA ARG A 341 -4.63 -20.60 15.51
C ARG A 341 -4.30 -20.36 14.03
N GLY A 342 -3.35 -19.47 13.73
CA GLY A 342 -2.99 -19.14 12.35
C GLY A 342 -3.89 -18.07 11.69
N HIS A 343 -4.94 -17.59 12.37
CA HIS A 343 -5.79 -16.49 11.92
C HIS A 343 -5.16 -15.13 12.28
N THR A 344 -3.92 -14.93 11.83
CA THR A 344 -3.04 -13.84 12.28
C THR A 344 -3.49 -12.46 11.83
N ILE A 345 -3.91 -12.30 10.57
CA ILE A 345 -4.38 -11.01 10.03
C ILE A 345 -5.62 -10.49 10.80
N PRO A 346 -6.70 -11.29 10.99
CA PRO A 346 -7.82 -10.90 11.83
C PRO A 346 -7.43 -10.50 13.26
N GLY A 347 -6.51 -11.25 13.88
CA GLY A 347 -6.04 -10.95 15.24
C GLY A 347 -5.26 -9.62 15.30
N ILE A 348 -4.32 -9.39 14.38
CA ILE A 348 -3.57 -8.14 14.29
C ILE A 348 -4.52 -6.95 14.02
N ASN A 349 -5.54 -7.13 13.17
CA ASN A 349 -6.51 -6.08 12.86
C ASN A 349 -7.34 -5.69 14.09
N LEU A 350 -7.76 -6.64 14.93
CA LEU A 350 -8.44 -6.33 16.20
C LEU A 350 -7.57 -5.48 17.13
N VAL A 351 -6.26 -5.71 17.15
CA VAL A 351 -5.33 -4.93 17.97
C VAL A 351 -5.19 -3.50 17.44
N TRP A 352 -5.13 -3.32 16.11
CA TRP A 352 -5.15 -1.97 15.52
C TRP A 352 -6.48 -1.25 15.75
N GLU A 353 -7.60 -1.97 15.73
CA GLU A 353 -8.92 -1.43 16.08
C GLU A 353 -8.93 -0.93 17.54
N LEU A 354 -8.44 -1.74 18.49
CA LEU A 354 -8.25 -1.31 19.90
C LEU A 354 -7.39 -0.04 20.02
N ARG A 355 -6.30 0.05 19.25
CA ARG A 355 -5.45 1.25 19.23
C ARG A 355 -6.18 2.47 18.68
N SER A 356 -6.93 2.31 17.60
CA SER A 356 -7.77 3.37 17.02
C SER A 356 -8.87 3.83 17.99
N ASP A 357 -9.38 2.94 18.82
CA ASP A 357 -10.37 3.24 19.88
C ASP A 357 -9.76 3.91 21.12
N GLY A 358 -8.43 4.14 21.13
CA GLY A 358 -7.73 4.90 22.15
C GLY A 358 -7.06 4.06 23.24
N GLU A 359 -7.05 2.73 23.12
CA GLU A 359 -6.36 1.86 24.09
C GLU A 359 -4.86 2.16 24.12
N PRO A 360 -4.24 2.54 25.25
CA PRO A 360 -2.82 2.88 25.28
C PRO A 360 -1.93 1.68 24.94
N TRP A 361 -0.72 1.97 24.44
CA TRP A 361 0.27 0.92 24.24
C TRP A 361 0.69 0.28 25.57
N THR A 362 0.64 -1.05 25.60
CA THR A 362 1.22 -1.91 26.63
C THR A 362 2.11 -2.95 25.96
N LEU A 363 3.01 -3.60 26.67
CA LEU A 363 3.82 -4.70 26.11
C LEU A 363 2.94 -5.83 25.57
N ARG A 364 1.85 -6.18 26.26
CA ARG A 364 0.89 -7.19 25.78
C ARG A 364 0.25 -6.76 24.46
N LEU A 365 -0.30 -5.55 24.39
CA LEU A 365 -0.93 -5.03 23.17
C LEU A 365 0.08 -4.91 22.03
N ALA A 366 1.31 -4.48 22.31
CA ALA A 366 2.39 -4.41 21.34
C ALA A 366 2.81 -5.80 20.82
N ARG A 367 2.91 -6.81 21.69
CA ARG A 367 3.19 -8.20 21.29
C ARG A 367 2.03 -8.83 20.51
N ALA A 368 0.79 -8.47 20.80
CA ALA A 368 -0.36 -8.87 20.00
C ALA A 368 -0.38 -8.16 18.62
N ALA A 369 0.05 -6.89 18.58
CA ALA A 369 0.23 -6.14 17.34
C ALA A 369 1.39 -6.67 16.51
N TYR A 370 2.45 -7.21 17.13
CA TYR A 370 3.67 -7.77 16.53
C TYR A 370 3.92 -9.20 17.05
N PRO A 371 3.02 -10.16 16.70
CA PRO A 371 3.13 -11.52 17.21
C PRO A 371 4.28 -12.25 16.54
N PHE A 372 4.79 -13.29 17.19
CA PHE A 372 5.85 -14.13 16.65
C PHE A 372 5.40 -15.61 16.59
N PRO A 373 4.39 -15.94 15.77
CA PRO A 373 4.06 -17.33 15.45
C PRO A 373 5.20 -17.91 14.59
N PHE A 374 5.23 -19.24 14.45
CA PHE A 374 6.32 -19.96 13.74
C PHE A 374 7.73 -19.72 14.32
N ARG A 375 7.84 -19.23 15.55
CA ARG A 375 9.10 -18.85 16.19
C ARG A 375 10.18 -19.93 16.07
N GLU A 376 9.84 -21.17 16.42
CA GLU A 376 10.81 -22.25 16.36
C GLU A 376 11.28 -22.53 14.94
N ALA A 377 10.38 -22.48 13.95
CA ALA A 377 10.74 -22.65 12.54
C ALA A 377 11.66 -21.52 12.06
N VAL A 378 11.32 -20.26 12.37
CA VAL A 378 12.14 -19.10 12.04
C VAL A 378 13.53 -19.18 12.68
N LEU A 379 13.62 -19.59 13.95
CA LEU A 379 14.91 -19.74 14.63
C LEU A 379 15.75 -20.86 14.01
N ARG A 380 15.15 -22.00 13.65
CA ARG A 380 15.84 -23.11 12.99
C ARG A 380 16.38 -22.69 11.63
N GLU A 381 15.57 -22.07 10.79
CA GLU A 381 15.97 -21.64 9.44
C GLU A 381 17.03 -20.53 9.48
N ALA A 382 16.89 -19.60 10.43
CA ALA A 382 17.92 -18.58 10.65
C ALA A 382 19.25 -19.19 11.11
N GLU A 383 19.22 -20.20 11.99
CA GLU A 383 20.41 -20.94 12.44
C GLU A 383 21.05 -21.72 11.27
N GLU A 384 20.25 -22.42 10.46
CA GLU A 384 20.73 -23.18 9.30
C GLU A 384 21.45 -22.31 8.28
N TRP A 385 20.87 -21.15 7.95
CA TRP A 385 21.40 -20.25 6.92
C TRP A 385 22.34 -19.15 7.45
N GLY A 386 22.61 -19.11 8.76
CA GLY A 386 23.41 -18.06 9.40
C GLY A 386 22.80 -16.66 9.27
N ALA A 387 21.48 -16.55 9.24
CA ALA A 387 20.76 -15.28 9.16
C ALA A 387 20.43 -14.73 10.57
N ASP A 388 20.28 -13.41 10.70
CA ASP A 388 19.70 -12.83 11.93
C ASP A 388 18.20 -13.16 11.95
N PRO A 389 17.69 -13.92 12.95
CA PRO A 389 16.28 -14.29 13.01
C PRO A 389 15.35 -13.07 13.05
N TRP A 390 15.83 -11.92 13.54
CA TRP A 390 15.06 -10.67 13.54
C TRP A 390 14.83 -10.12 12.13
N TRP A 391 15.72 -10.37 11.17
CA TRP A 391 15.46 -10.02 9.77
C TRP A 391 14.41 -10.95 9.16
N VAL A 392 14.51 -12.26 9.42
CA VAL A 392 13.58 -13.26 8.88
C VAL A 392 12.15 -12.98 9.35
N VAL A 393 11.93 -12.82 10.67
CA VAL A 393 10.60 -12.49 11.23
C VAL A 393 10.08 -11.14 10.74
N ALA A 394 10.96 -10.15 10.53
CA ALA A 394 10.57 -8.83 10.03
C ALA A 394 10.09 -8.87 8.58
N ILE A 395 10.72 -9.71 7.74
CA ILE A 395 10.31 -9.97 6.36
C ILE A 395 8.96 -10.68 6.36
N ILE A 396 8.81 -11.81 7.09
CA ILE A 396 7.54 -12.55 7.16
C ILE A 396 6.40 -11.63 7.61
N ARG A 397 6.65 -10.81 8.64
CA ARG A 397 5.68 -9.82 9.10
C ARG A 397 5.23 -8.89 7.97
N GLN A 398 6.16 -8.41 7.16
CA GLN A 398 5.83 -7.47 6.10
C GLN A 398 5.13 -8.15 4.91
N GLU A 399 5.54 -9.36 4.59
CA GLU A 399 5.10 -10.10 3.40
C GLU A 399 3.72 -10.75 3.59
N SER A 400 3.48 -11.38 4.74
CA SER A 400 2.28 -12.19 4.97
C SER A 400 1.52 -11.83 6.24
N ALA A 401 2.10 -11.01 7.12
CA ALA A 401 1.65 -10.92 8.51
C ALA A 401 1.46 -12.31 9.16
N PHE A 402 2.31 -13.28 8.77
CA PHE A 402 2.30 -14.68 9.20
C PHE A 402 1.10 -15.51 8.75
N ASP A 403 0.34 -15.06 7.76
CA ASP A 403 -0.66 -15.89 7.10
C ASP A 403 0.05 -16.84 6.09
N PRO A 404 0.08 -18.16 6.32
CA PRO A 404 0.75 -19.10 5.41
C PRO A 404 0.01 -19.30 4.08
N ASP A 405 -1.29 -18.99 4.02
CA ASP A 405 -2.14 -19.28 2.86
C ASP A 405 -2.26 -18.08 1.91
N ILE A 406 -1.62 -16.96 2.26
CA ILE A 406 -1.74 -15.70 1.53
C ILE A 406 -1.08 -15.76 0.15
N ARG A 407 -1.84 -15.31 -0.86
CA ARG A 407 -1.40 -15.16 -2.24
C ARG A 407 -1.57 -13.73 -2.71
N SER A 408 -0.50 -13.09 -3.17
CA SER A 408 -0.59 -11.74 -3.73
C SER A 408 -1.27 -11.73 -5.09
N SER A 409 -1.75 -10.56 -5.52
CA SER A 409 -2.30 -10.35 -6.86
C SER A 409 -1.28 -10.60 -7.98
N ALA A 410 0.02 -10.47 -7.69
CA ALA A 410 1.11 -10.79 -8.60
C ALA A 410 1.47 -12.29 -8.61
N GLY A 411 0.92 -13.08 -7.68
CA GLY A 411 1.14 -14.52 -7.58
C GLY A 411 2.25 -14.94 -6.62
N ALA A 412 2.74 -14.04 -5.75
CA ALA A 412 3.62 -14.40 -4.65
C ALA A 412 2.87 -15.26 -3.62
N VAL A 413 3.55 -16.20 -2.96
CA VAL A 413 2.92 -17.24 -2.14
C VAL A 413 3.54 -17.32 -0.74
N GLY A 414 2.69 -17.51 0.27
CA GLY A 414 3.03 -17.96 1.61
C GLY A 414 3.77 -16.95 2.50
N LEU A 415 4.33 -17.46 3.59
CA LEU A 415 4.91 -16.68 4.70
C LEU A 415 5.89 -15.58 4.26
N MET A 416 6.78 -15.89 3.31
CA MET A 416 7.81 -14.98 2.81
C MET A 416 7.51 -14.44 1.41
N GLN A 417 6.29 -14.62 0.91
CA GLN A 417 5.81 -14.17 -0.41
C GLN A 417 6.80 -14.47 -1.54
N VAL A 418 7.23 -15.73 -1.64
CA VAL A 418 8.14 -16.17 -2.68
C VAL A 418 7.38 -16.26 -4.01
N MET A 419 7.92 -15.63 -5.05
CA MET A 419 7.38 -15.76 -6.41
C MET A 419 7.63 -17.18 -6.96
N PRO A 420 6.68 -17.81 -7.67
CA PRO A 420 6.85 -19.13 -8.27
C PRO A 420 8.11 -19.31 -9.13
N GLU A 421 8.55 -18.26 -9.83
CA GLU A 421 9.77 -18.27 -10.63
C GLU A 421 11.02 -18.23 -9.74
N THR A 422 11.05 -17.35 -8.74
CA THR A 422 12.11 -17.29 -7.73
C THR A 422 12.23 -18.61 -6.97
N GLY A 423 11.09 -19.19 -6.54
CA GLY A 423 11.06 -20.49 -5.87
C GLY A 423 11.68 -21.59 -6.72
N ARG A 424 11.38 -21.64 -8.03
CA ARG A 424 12.02 -22.60 -8.96
C ARG A 424 13.52 -22.38 -9.09
N GLN A 425 13.97 -21.12 -9.08
CA GLN A 425 15.39 -20.80 -9.16
C GLN A 425 16.13 -21.26 -7.89
N VAL A 426 15.63 -20.88 -6.72
CA VAL A 426 16.23 -21.18 -5.42
C VAL A 426 16.16 -22.67 -5.11
N ALA A 427 15.07 -23.34 -5.47
CA ALA A 427 14.88 -24.76 -5.23
C ALA A 427 15.89 -25.66 -5.99
N ARG A 428 16.54 -25.16 -7.05
CA ARG A 428 17.64 -25.88 -7.71
C ARG A 428 18.87 -26.03 -6.83
N ALA A 429 19.07 -25.09 -5.90
CA ALA A 429 20.20 -25.09 -4.98
C ALA A 429 19.86 -25.82 -3.69
N VAL A 430 18.68 -25.57 -3.11
CA VAL A 430 18.35 -25.98 -1.73
C VAL A 430 16.93 -26.55 -1.56
N GLY A 431 16.19 -26.69 -2.65
CA GLY A 431 14.82 -27.20 -2.59
C GLY A 431 14.73 -28.72 -2.69
N PRO A 432 13.50 -29.27 -2.57
CA PRO A 432 13.27 -30.70 -2.75
C PRO A 432 13.56 -31.15 -4.19
N GLU A 433 14.03 -32.39 -4.36
CA GLU A 433 14.47 -32.95 -5.66
C GLU A 433 13.40 -32.87 -6.77
N SER A 434 12.12 -32.83 -6.41
CA SER A 434 10.98 -32.68 -7.33
C SER A 434 10.13 -31.44 -7.03
N PHE A 435 10.79 -30.31 -6.77
CA PHE A 435 10.11 -29.05 -6.48
C PHE A 435 9.12 -28.67 -7.59
N ARG A 436 7.90 -28.34 -7.16
CA ARG A 436 6.89 -27.68 -7.98
C ARG A 436 6.40 -26.42 -7.27
N PRO A 437 5.98 -25.37 -7.99
CA PRO A 437 5.54 -24.12 -7.35
C PRO A 437 4.42 -24.27 -6.32
N GLU A 438 3.59 -25.30 -6.43
CA GLU A 438 2.54 -25.60 -5.44
C GLU A 438 3.13 -25.89 -4.05
N ALA A 439 4.35 -26.42 -3.96
CA ALA A 439 5.04 -26.65 -2.70
C ALA A 439 5.34 -25.35 -1.92
N LEU A 440 5.21 -24.17 -2.52
CA LEU A 440 5.33 -22.89 -1.81
C LEU A 440 4.15 -22.61 -0.87
N GLU A 441 3.04 -23.36 -0.98
CA GLU A 441 1.93 -23.33 -0.02
C GLU A 441 2.32 -23.98 1.32
N GLU A 442 3.30 -24.88 1.32
CA GLU A 442 3.80 -25.50 2.54
C GLU A 442 4.68 -24.51 3.32
N PRO A 443 4.32 -24.14 4.57
CA PRO A 443 5.01 -23.08 5.31
C PRO A 443 6.50 -23.32 5.49
N ASP A 444 6.91 -24.57 5.77
CA ASP A 444 8.31 -24.94 5.97
C ASP A 444 9.12 -24.79 4.66
N VAL A 445 8.57 -25.22 3.52
CA VAL A 445 9.22 -25.05 2.21
C VAL A 445 9.33 -23.57 1.84
N ASN A 446 8.27 -22.81 2.09
CA ASN A 446 8.23 -21.38 1.82
C ASN A 446 9.30 -20.62 2.63
N LEU A 447 9.34 -20.89 3.94
CA LEU A 447 10.28 -20.29 4.87
C LEU A 447 11.72 -20.66 4.53
N HIS A 448 11.98 -21.92 4.20
CA HIS A 448 13.31 -22.39 3.81
C HIS A 448 13.83 -21.68 2.55
N LEU A 449 13.04 -21.69 1.47
CA LEU A 449 13.42 -21.06 0.20
C LEU A 449 13.50 -19.53 0.33
N GLY A 450 12.57 -18.90 1.07
CA GLY A 450 12.56 -17.46 1.29
C GLY A 450 13.76 -16.99 2.14
N THR A 451 14.11 -17.73 3.19
CA THR A 451 15.27 -17.43 4.04
C THR A 451 16.57 -17.57 3.25
N HIS A 452 16.70 -18.63 2.46
CA HIS A 452 17.85 -18.78 1.58
C HIS A 452 17.96 -17.64 0.56
N TYR A 453 16.87 -17.27 -0.10
CA TYR A 453 16.86 -16.16 -1.05
C TYR A 453 17.24 -14.82 -0.40
N PHE A 454 16.82 -14.59 0.85
CA PHE A 454 17.26 -13.44 1.62
C PHE A 454 18.79 -13.47 1.87
N VAL A 455 19.35 -14.62 2.23
CA VAL A 455 20.79 -14.79 2.45
C VAL A 455 21.60 -14.64 1.17
N GLU A 456 21.12 -15.15 0.02
CA GLU A 456 21.76 -14.91 -1.27
C GLU A 456 21.85 -13.40 -1.57
N ASN A 457 20.79 -12.65 -1.26
CA ASN A 457 20.80 -11.19 -1.41
C ASN A 457 21.74 -10.50 -0.40
N LEU A 458 21.79 -10.96 0.86
CA LEU A 458 22.77 -10.47 1.85
C LEU A 458 24.21 -10.62 1.31
N GLN A 459 24.55 -11.78 0.76
CA GLN A 459 25.87 -12.03 0.19
C GLN A 459 26.14 -11.16 -1.03
N ARG A 460 25.18 -11.07 -1.98
CA ARG A 460 25.32 -10.27 -3.21
C ARG A 460 25.58 -8.80 -2.94
N PHE A 461 24.94 -8.23 -1.92
CA PHE A 461 25.01 -6.80 -1.59
C PHE A 461 25.90 -6.52 -0.36
N GLY A 462 26.72 -7.49 0.08
CA GLY A 462 27.68 -7.30 1.16
C GLY A 462 27.06 -6.84 2.49
N GLY A 463 25.85 -7.32 2.79
CA GLY A 463 25.11 -6.95 3.99
C GLY A 463 24.50 -5.54 3.99
N VAL A 464 24.55 -4.80 2.86
CA VAL A 464 23.94 -3.47 2.77
C VAL A 464 22.41 -3.58 2.74
N VAL A 465 21.81 -3.49 3.93
CA VAL A 465 20.39 -3.76 4.19
C VAL A 465 19.43 -3.10 3.19
N PRO A 466 19.51 -1.78 2.89
CA PRO A 466 18.57 -1.18 1.94
C PRO A 466 18.64 -1.76 0.53
N LEU A 467 19.83 -2.19 0.08
CA LEU A 467 19.98 -2.87 -1.21
C LEU A 467 19.44 -4.30 -1.15
N VAL A 468 19.71 -5.02 -0.08
CA VAL A 468 19.21 -6.40 0.14
C VAL A 468 17.69 -6.44 0.12
N LEU A 469 17.04 -5.55 0.87
CA LEU A 469 15.58 -5.46 0.93
C LEU A 469 14.98 -4.95 -0.38
N SER A 470 15.66 -4.02 -1.07
CA SER A 470 15.27 -3.59 -2.42
C SER A 470 15.34 -4.75 -3.42
N ALA A 471 16.35 -5.61 -3.32
CA ALA A 471 16.52 -6.76 -4.19
C ALA A 471 15.48 -7.85 -3.91
N TYR A 472 15.14 -8.06 -2.64
CA TYR A 472 14.10 -8.99 -2.23
C TYR A 472 12.74 -8.60 -2.82
N ASN A 473 12.33 -7.33 -2.64
CA ASN A 473 11.01 -6.85 -3.06
C ASN A 473 10.92 -6.49 -4.57
N ALA A 474 11.95 -5.84 -5.12
CA ALA A 474 11.90 -5.30 -6.49
C ALA A 474 12.80 -6.04 -7.49
N GLY A 475 13.54 -7.05 -7.03
CA GLY A 475 14.46 -7.84 -7.84
C GLY A 475 15.90 -7.30 -7.82
N PRO A 476 16.93 -8.18 -7.81
CA PRO A 476 18.33 -7.77 -7.69
C PRO A 476 18.84 -6.83 -8.78
N HIS A 477 18.31 -6.95 -10.01
CA HIS A 477 18.68 -6.05 -11.12
C HIS A 477 18.33 -4.59 -10.81
N ARG A 478 17.20 -4.32 -10.14
CA ARG A 478 16.81 -2.96 -9.77
C ARG A 478 17.70 -2.41 -8.68
N ALA A 479 17.99 -3.22 -7.64
CA ALA A 479 18.94 -2.83 -6.60
C ALA A 479 20.33 -2.51 -7.18
N ASP A 480 20.82 -3.28 -8.16
CA ASP A 480 22.09 -3.01 -8.87
C ASP A 480 22.06 -1.76 -9.77
N ALA A 481 20.89 -1.37 -10.26
CA ALA A 481 20.74 -0.09 -10.95
C ALA A 481 20.75 1.07 -9.94
N TRP A 482 20.00 0.93 -8.83
CA TRP A 482 19.82 1.98 -7.84
C TRP A 482 21.07 2.23 -6.98
N ARG A 483 21.93 1.23 -6.75
CA ARG A 483 23.23 1.43 -6.05
C ARG A 483 24.16 2.43 -6.76
N ARG A 484 23.84 2.84 -7.99
CA ARG A 484 24.59 3.82 -8.78
C ARG A 484 24.11 5.26 -8.56
N PHE A 485 23.04 5.46 -7.81
CA PHE A 485 22.56 6.80 -7.48
C PHE A 485 23.57 7.52 -6.58
N PRO A 486 23.76 8.84 -6.74
CA PRO A 486 24.65 9.62 -5.87
C PRO A 486 24.31 9.50 -4.37
N GLU A 487 23.04 9.36 -4.04
CA GLU A 487 22.54 9.13 -2.69
C GLU A 487 23.03 7.80 -2.07
N ALA A 488 23.55 6.85 -2.86
CA ALA A 488 24.14 5.60 -2.35
C ALA A 488 25.46 5.80 -1.58
N ARG A 489 25.94 7.04 -1.43
CA ARG A 489 27.03 7.40 -0.49
C ARG A 489 26.62 7.27 0.99
N ASP A 490 25.32 7.39 1.27
CA ASP A 490 24.73 7.23 2.59
C ASP A 490 23.47 6.34 2.47
N TRP A 491 23.42 5.23 3.20
CA TRP A 491 22.35 4.24 3.02
C TRP A 491 20.97 4.71 3.47
N LEU A 492 20.90 5.73 4.32
CA LEU A 492 19.65 6.37 4.70
C LEU A 492 19.20 7.34 3.60
N GLU A 493 20.09 8.16 3.05
CA GLU A 493 19.77 8.99 1.87
C GLU A 493 19.30 8.11 0.70
N PHE A 494 20.01 7.01 0.44
CA PHE A 494 19.62 6.01 -0.57
C PHE A 494 18.20 5.48 -0.34
N THR A 495 17.84 5.17 0.91
CA THR A 495 16.51 4.64 1.24
C THR A 495 15.42 5.62 0.81
N GLU A 496 15.62 6.93 0.99
CA GLU A 496 14.66 7.94 0.53
C GLU A 496 14.61 8.10 -0.98
N ARG A 497 15.72 7.79 -1.66
CA ARG A 497 15.88 7.89 -3.11
C ARG A 497 15.23 6.75 -3.89
N ILE A 498 15.00 5.59 -3.25
CA ILE A 498 14.38 4.41 -3.90
C ILE A 498 13.15 4.86 -4.73
N PRO A 499 13.18 4.68 -6.07
CA PRO A 499 12.18 5.28 -6.96
C PRO A 499 10.78 4.70 -6.77
N PHE A 500 10.70 3.42 -6.42
CA PHE A 500 9.43 2.74 -6.22
C PHE A 500 8.95 3.01 -4.80
N GLY A 501 7.82 3.71 -4.67
CA GLY A 501 7.22 4.02 -3.38
C GLY A 501 6.99 2.78 -2.53
N GLU A 502 6.43 1.73 -3.13
CA GLU A 502 6.21 0.43 -2.49
C GLU A 502 7.51 -0.17 -1.95
N THR A 503 8.57 -0.23 -2.75
CA THR A 503 9.85 -0.77 -2.32
C THR A 503 10.51 0.09 -1.24
N ARG A 504 10.44 1.42 -1.35
CA ARG A 504 10.94 2.32 -0.32
C ARG A 504 10.24 2.10 1.01
N ASP A 505 8.91 2.01 0.97
CA ASP A 505 8.10 1.76 2.16
C ASP A 505 8.38 0.36 2.72
N TYR A 506 8.58 -0.65 1.86
CA TYR A 506 9.00 -1.99 2.25
C TYR A 506 10.33 -1.97 3.02
N VAL A 507 11.37 -1.31 2.48
CA VAL A 507 12.67 -1.18 3.17
C VAL A 507 12.52 -0.54 4.55
N LYS A 508 11.76 0.55 4.65
CA LYS A 508 11.49 1.24 5.92
C LYS A 508 10.73 0.33 6.89
N GLN A 509 9.67 -0.32 6.43
CA GLN A 509 8.81 -1.16 7.27
C GLN A 509 9.54 -2.40 7.77
N VAL A 510 10.31 -3.12 6.93
CA VAL A 510 11.09 -4.29 7.38
C VAL A 510 12.19 -3.88 8.36
N THR A 511 12.90 -2.78 8.10
CA THR A 511 13.92 -2.27 9.04
C THR A 511 13.31 -1.93 10.40
N ARG A 512 12.17 -1.23 10.40
CA ARG A 512 11.40 -0.92 11.61
C ARG A 512 10.94 -2.20 12.32
N ASN A 513 10.34 -3.14 11.58
CA ASN A 513 9.83 -4.40 12.12
C ASN A 513 10.95 -5.18 12.82
N ARG A 514 12.16 -5.23 12.24
CA ARG A 514 13.31 -5.88 12.87
C ARG A 514 13.60 -5.30 14.26
N ALA A 515 13.71 -3.98 14.37
CA ALA A 515 13.98 -3.32 15.65
C ALA A 515 12.86 -3.58 16.67
N LEU A 516 11.60 -3.57 16.22
CA LEU A 516 10.45 -3.86 17.06
C LEU A 516 10.45 -5.31 17.55
N TYR A 517 10.70 -6.30 16.68
CA TYR A 517 10.77 -7.70 17.10
C TYR A 517 11.93 -7.94 18.06
N GLN A 518 13.10 -7.35 17.77
CA GLN A 518 14.25 -7.43 18.64
C GLN A 518 13.93 -6.90 20.04
N GLU A 519 13.21 -5.78 20.16
CA GLU A 519 12.86 -5.20 21.46
C GLU A 519 11.73 -5.97 22.17
N LEU A 520 10.64 -6.28 21.46
CA LEU A 520 9.46 -6.92 22.04
C LEU A 520 9.70 -8.39 22.47
N TRP A 521 10.63 -9.06 21.81
CA TRP A 521 10.92 -10.49 22.00
C TRP A 521 12.38 -10.75 22.39
N ARG A 522 13.06 -9.76 23.00
CA ARG A 522 14.47 -9.89 23.46
C ARG A 522 14.72 -11.01 24.47
N ASP A 523 13.67 -11.50 25.11
CA ASP A 523 13.67 -12.63 26.03
C ASP A 523 13.80 -13.99 25.31
N VAL A 524 13.71 -14.01 23.98
CA VAL A 524 13.95 -15.22 23.17
C VAL A 524 15.46 -15.49 23.08
N PRO A 525 15.94 -16.68 23.50
CA PRO A 525 17.35 -17.00 23.46
C PRO A 525 17.93 -16.92 22.04
N ARG A 526 19.06 -16.23 21.89
CA ARG A 526 19.90 -16.32 20.68
C ARG A 526 20.86 -17.49 20.87
N ARG A 527 20.94 -18.40 19.90
CA ARG A 527 22.16 -19.19 19.73
C ARG A 527 23.13 -18.30 18.96
N ASP A 528 24.36 -18.17 19.45
CA ASP A 528 25.36 -17.24 18.89
C ASP A 528 25.58 -17.51 17.39
N VAL A 529 25.13 -16.59 16.54
CA VAL A 529 25.48 -16.58 15.11
C VAL A 529 26.58 -15.54 14.94
N SER A 530 27.79 -15.99 14.65
CA SER A 530 28.94 -15.12 14.35
C SER A 530 28.89 -14.66 12.89
N PHE A 531 28.95 -13.34 12.66
CA PHE A 531 29.08 -12.72 11.33
C PHE A 531 30.54 -12.67 10.84
#